data_AF-A0A7C5CW10-F1
#
_entry.id   AF-A0A7C5CW10-F1
#
_cell.length_a   1.000
_cell.length_b   1.000
_cell.length_c   1.000
_cell.angle_alpha   90.00
_cell.angle_beta   90.00
_cell.angle_gamma   90.00
#
_symmetry.space_group_name_H-M   'P 1'
#
loop_
_entity.id
_entity.type
_entity.pdbx_description
1 polymer ?
#
loop_
_entity_poly.entity_id
_entity_poly.type
_entity_poly.pdbx_seq_one_letter_code
_entity_poly.pdbx_strand_id
1 'polypeptide(L)'
;MLLIMVLLSTLMIHPVPGQTADQDRMRLYLHSRTDTLDTMPPSTTEIDIQNDVMSPGENWSFTLSYPLTRDLLLEGIRDGSSVHVLLHLQGSIGTFIDDSYSLDVRLNYVTETGPLVQIAGGIFRGQEMLEDDLALELTSQGGETVPSGSWIELSMTLEGTPQIAVAFTFRIDSTGGFSYLEFAASPVRVEDISVSVTDVHGRELDELLPNGPDEARTFNVSVAVSDAFGAYDISEVNILVMSDNELVILNQTGQPRENGGEKIAYTNFTYTLPEGTPEDVYNIIASVTSRTGQTSEATGELTVSSGLLVTVDDPDREADAGETVDISMDILNGGEGTDRVDFSYT
;
A
#
# COMPACT_ATOMS: atom_id res chain seq x y z
N MET A 1 13.15 19.74 -46.23
CA MET A 1 13.97 18.92 -45.31
C MET A 1 13.37 19.11 -43.94
N LEU A 2 12.59 18.12 -43.50
CA LEU A 2 11.73 18.14 -42.32
C LEU A 2 12.61 17.96 -41.08
N LEU A 3 12.59 18.91 -40.14
CA LEU A 3 13.24 18.75 -38.83
C LEU A 3 12.14 18.44 -37.82
N ILE A 4 12.06 17.17 -37.44
CA ILE A 4 11.19 16.68 -36.36
C ILE A 4 11.82 17.15 -35.04
N MET A 5 11.16 18.08 -34.36
CA MET A 5 11.46 18.44 -32.97
C MET A 5 10.66 17.48 -32.08
N VAL A 6 11.35 16.49 -31.51
CA VAL A 6 10.81 15.67 -30.42
C VAL A 6 10.88 16.55 -29.17
N LEU A 7 9.73 17.04 -28.70
CA LEU A 7 9.61 17.60 -27.36
C LEU A 7 9.69 16.43 -26.38
N LEU A 8 10.83 16.29 -25.71
CA LEU A 8 10.98 15.43 -24.56
C LEU A 8 10.36 16.19 -23.37
N SER A 9 9.10 15.92 -23.04
CA SER A 9 8.49 16.37 -21.79
C SER A 9 9.14 15.59 -20.65
N THR A 10 10.20 16.14 -20.07
CA THR A 10 10.61 15.80 -18.70
C THR A 10 9.46 16.13 -17.77
N LEU A 11 8.71 15.10 -17.36
CA LEU A 11 7.83 15.13 -16.21
C LEU A 11 8.70 15.53 -15.00
N MET A 12 8.64 16.80 -14.63
CA MET A 12 9.19 17.30 -13.37
C MET A 12 8.31 16.71 -12.26
N ILE A 13 8.69 15.53 -11.76
CA ILE A 13 8.25 15.07 -10.44
C ILE A 13 8.68 16.19 -9.48
N HIS A 14 7.71 16.97 -9.01
CA HIS A 14 7.95 17.94 -7.97
C HIS A 14 8.23 17.13 -6.71
N PRO A 15 9.42 17.23 -6.09
CA PRO A 15 9.61 16.66 -4.77
C PRO A 15 8.66 17.41 -3.83
N VAL A 16 7.70 16.70 -3.26
CA VAL A 16 6.81 17.24 -2.22
C VAL A 16 7.70 17.86 -1.14
N PRO A 17 7.63 19.18 -0.88
CA PRO A 17 8.46 19.82 0.14
C PRO A 17 7.90 19.44 1.51
N GLY A 18 8.49 18.41 2.13
CA GLY A 18 8.08 18.00 3.48
C GLY A 18 8.34 16.56 3.90
N GLN A 19 9.15 15.76 3.19
CA GLN A 19 9.55 14.44 3.67
C GLN A 19 10.45 14.57 4.90
N THR A 20 9.85 14.65 6.08
CA THR A 20 10.52 14.44 7.36
C THR A 20 10.70 12.93 7.56
N ALA A 21 11.88 12.54 8.06
CA ALA A 21 12.38 11.16 8.22
C ALA A 21 11.53 10.15 9.05
N ASP A 22 10.29 10.51 9.40
CA ASP A 22 9.32 9.65 10.09
C ASP A 22 8.28 9.01 9.14
N GLN A 23 8.08 9.53 7.91
CA GLN A 23 7.03 9.00 7.01
C GLN A 23 7.38 7.68 6.32
N ASP A 24 8.67 7.29 6.30
CA ASP A 24 9.10 6.03 5.69
C ASP A 24 9.24 4.88 6.71
N ARG A 25 8.92 5.13 7.98
CA ARG A 25 9.11 4.16 9.05
C ARG A 25 7.96 3.18 9.13
N MET A 26 8.29 1.90 9.02
CA MET A 26 7.40 0.77 9.14
C MET A 26 7.56 0.10 10.50
N ARG A 27 6.46 -0.48 11.00
CA ARG A 27 6.48 -1.29 12.22
C ARG A 27 5.96 -2.69 11.96
N LEU A 28 6.71 -3.69 12.41
CA LEU A 28 6.23 -5.06 12.55
C LEU A 28 6.15 -5.40 14.03
N TYR A 29 4.93 -5.52 14.53
CA TYR A 29 4.65 -5.81 15.93
C TYR A 29 4.85 -7.29 16.23
N LEU A 30 5.46 -7.57 17.38
CA LEU A 30 5.63 -8.92 17.90
C LEU A 30 4.34 -9.33 18.63
N HIS A 31 3.80 -10.49 18.28
CA HIS A 31 2.66 -11.13 18.96
C HIS A 31 3.17 -12.39 19.66
N SER A 32 3.40 -12.32 20.97
CA SER A 32 4.08 -13.42 21.69
C SER A 32 3.26 -14.69 21.80
N ARG A 33 1.95 -14.58 22.00
CA ARG A 33 1.07 -15.75 22.09
C ARG A 33 1.03 -16.62 20.83
N THR A 34 1.20 -16.00 19.66
CA THR A 34 1.11 -16.67 18.37
C THR A 34 2.48 -16.90 17.73
N ASP A 35 3.55 -16.39 18.36
CA ASP A 35 4.91 -16.39 17.80
C ASP A 35 4.94 -15.75 16.40
N THR A 36 4.18 -14.65 16.21
CA THR A 36 4.04 -13.99 14.91
C THR A 36 4.52 -12.55 14.87
N LEU A 37 4.92 -12.10 13.68
CA LEU A 37 5.05 -10.68 13.32
C LEU A 37 3.81 -10.24 12.55
N ASP A 38 3.33 -9.02 12.78
CA ASP A 38 2.22 -8.43 12.02
C ASP A 38 2.37 -6.91 11.89
N THR A 39 1.78 -6.31 10.85
CA THR A 39 1.72 -4.85 10.71
C THR A 39 0.69 -4.24 11.65
N MET A 40 -0.22 -5.06 12.21
CA MET A 40 -1.16 -4.65 13.24
C MET A 40 -0.61 -4.87 14.65
N PRO A 41 -0.79 -3.90 15.57
CA PRO A 41 -0.44 -4.11 16.97
C PRO A 41 -1.38 -5.14 17.63
N PRO A 42 -0.90 -5.89 18.64
CA PRO A 42 -1.73 -6.75 19.48
C PRO A 42 -2.94 -6.02 20.07
N SER A 43 -4.04 -6.74 20.28
CA SER A 43 -5.24 -6.19 20.92
C SER A 43 -4.98 -5.87 22.39
N THR A 44 -5.27 -4.64 22.83
CA THR A 44 -5.13 -4.23 24.24
C THR A 44 -6.06 -4.98 25.21
N THR A 45 -7.07 -5.68 24.68
CA THR A 45 -8.00 -6.51 25.47
C THR A 45 -7.59 -7.97 25.55
N GLU A 46 -6.78 -8.45 24.61
CA GLU A 46 -6.09 -9.72 24.72
C GLU A 46 -4.77 -9.43 25.44
N ILE A 47 -4.83 -9.48 26.77
CA ILE A 47 -3.68 -9.23 27.64
C ILE A 47 -2.50 -10.11 27.21
N ASP A 48 -1.55 -9.53 26.46
CA ASP A 48 -0.33 -10.19 25.97
C ASP A 48 0.76 -10.18 27.06
N ILE A 49 0.38 -10.29 28.33
CA ILE A 49 1.36 -10.34 29.43
C ILE A 49 1.85 -11.77 29.56
N GLN A 50 2.75 -12.19 28.67
CA GLN A 50 3.64 -13.28 28.99
C GLN A 50 4.83 -12.72 29.76
N ASN A 51 4.88 -12.97 31.08
CA ASN A 51 6.14 -12.85 31.82
C ASN A 51 6.99 -14.08 31.50
N ASP A 52 7.25 -14.30 30.21
CA ASP A 52 8.02 -15.44 29.76
C ASP A 52 9.48 -15.15 30.02
N VAL A 53 10.19 -16.18 30.49
CA VAL A 53 11.58 -16.14 30.87
C VAL A 53 12.38 -16.90 29.82
N MET A 54 13.18 -16.19 29.05
CA MET A 54 14.15 -16.83 28.16
C MET A 54 15.30 -17.42 28.99
N SER A 55 15.55 -18.72 28.84
CA SER A 55 16.63 -19.44 29.49
C SER A 55 17.87 -19.53 28.60
N PRO A 56 19.10 -19.65 29.15
CA PRO A 56 20.29 -19.82 28.32
C PRO A 56 20.18 -21.07 27.43
N GLY A 57 20.43 -20.89 26.12
CA GLY A 57 20.24 -21.89 25.06
C GLY A 57 18.84 -21.92 24.46
N GLU A 58 17.92 -21.07 24.93
CA GLU A 58 16.58 -20.91 24.36
C GLU A 58 16.60 -19.95 23.17
N ASN A 59 15.75 -20.24 22.19
CA ASN A 59 15.55 -19.42 21.01
C ASN A 59 14.05 -19.09 20.90
N TRP A 60 13.74 -17.80 20.84
CA TRP A 60 12.40 -17.31 20.52
C TRP A 60 12.38 -16.83 19.08
N SER A 61 11.34 -17.21 18.34
CA SER A 61 11.20 -16.90 16.92
C SER A 61 9.82 -16.34 16.65
N PHE A 62 9.77 -15.21 15.94
CA PHE A 62 8.54 -14.56 15.52
C PHE A 62 8.52 -14.50 14.00
N THR A 63 7.51 -15.08 13.37
CA THR A 63 7.43 -15.17 11.91
C THR A 63 6.22 -14.39 11.40
N LEU A 64 6.37 -13.65 10.31
CA LEU A 64 5.25 -12.96 9.66
C LEU A 64 4.08 -13.94 9.45
N SER A 65 2.86 -13.54 9.80
CA SER A 65 1.68 -14.43 9.75
C SER A 65 1.36 -14.94 8.34
N TYR A 66 1.84 -14.23 7.32
CA TYR A 66 1.60 -14.48 5.90
C TYR A 66 2.89 -14.18 5.12
N PRO A 67 3.11 -14.82 3.96
CA PRO A 67 4.24 -14.46 3.12
C PRO A 67 4.01 -13.09 2.49
N LEU A 68 5.10 -12.39 2.16
CA LEU A 68 5.05 -11.17 1.37
C LEU A 68 4.36 -11.44 0.03
N THR A 69 3.45 -10.57 -0.36
CA THR A 69 2.74 -10.66 -1.64
C THR A 69 3.55 -10.06 -2.78
N ARG A 70 4.54 -9.21 -2.46
CA ARG A 70 5.48 -8.57 -3.39
C ARG A 70 6.88 -8.44 -2.79
N ASP A 71 7.85 -8.08 -3.62
CA ASP A 71 9.20 -7.77 -3.16
C ASP A 71 9.16 -6.53 -2.24
N LEU A 72 9.71 -6.66 -1.03
CA LEU A 72 9.86 -5.57 -0.09
C LEU A 72 11.30 -5.07 -0.14
N LEU A 73 11.49 -3.78 -0.46
CA LEU A 73 12.78 -3.14 -0.23
C LEU A 73 12.84 -2.69 1.23
N LEU A 74 13.61 -3.40 2.04
CA LEU A 74 13.84 -3.09 3.43
C LEU A 74 15.09 -2.23 3.55
N GLU A 75 14.90 -0.99 3.95
CA GLU A 75 15.94 -0.03 4.25
C GLU A 75 16.08 0.12 5.77
N GLY A 76 17.29 0.37 6.25
CA GLY A 76 17.44 0.68 7.67
C GLY A 76 17.34 2.16 7.95
N ILE A 77 17.15 2.46 9.23
CA ILE A 77 17.28 3.79 9.78
C ILE A 77 18.77 4.14 9.77
N ARG A 78 19.12 5.24 9.11
CA ARG A 78 20.50 5.72 9.03
C ARG A 78 20.86 6.50 10.29
N ASP A 79 21.94 6.09 10.95
CA ASP A 79 22.63 6.87 11.98
C ASP A 79 24.11 7.01 11.61
N GLY A 80 24.48 8.19 11.12
CA GLY A 80 25.82 8.45 10.58
C GLY A 80 26.16 7.53 9.40
N SER A 81 27.16 6.67 9.58
CA SER A 81 27.60 5.67 8.58
C SER A 81 26.94 4.31 8.75
N SER A 82 26.13 4.12 9.78
CA SER A 82 25.51 2.83 10.09
C SER A 82 24.03 2.85 9.69
N VAL A 83 23.52 1.68 9.33
CA VAL A 83 22.16 1.49 8.82
C VAL A 83 21.58 0.30 9.57
N HIS A 84 20.49 0.54 10.30
CA HIS A 84 19.99 -0.40 11.29
C HIS A 84 18.49 -0.63 11.19
N VAL A 85 18.05 -1.81 11.61
CA VAL A 85 16.67 -2.06 12.04
C VAL A 85 16.64 -1.90 13.57
N LEU A 86 15.68 -1.15 14.10
CA LEU A 86 15.53 -1.02 15.55
C LEU A 86 14.55 -2.06 16.06
N LEU A 87 14.98 -2.90 16.98
CA LEU A 87 14.09 -3.74 17.75
C LEU A 87 13.73 -3.00 19.04
N HIS A 88 12.48 -2.56 19.13
CA HIS A 88 11.89 -1.95 20.31
C HIS A 88 11.38 -3.05 21.20
N LEU A 89 12.01 -3.24 22.36
CA LEU A 89 11.57 -4.17 23.39
C LEU A 89 11.00 -3.38 24.54
N GLN A 90 9.68 -3.43 24.70
CA GLN A 90 9.09 -2.88 25.90
C GLN A 90 9.20 -3.93 27.02
N GLY A 91 9.96 -3.64 28.07
CA GLY A 91 10.03 -4.51 29.23
C GLY A 91 11.10 -4.13 30.25
N SER A 92 10.87 -4.48 31.52
CA SER A 92 11.89 -4.35 32.56
C SER A 92 12.81 -5.57 32.52
N ILE A 93 13.99 -5.42 31.92
CA ILE A 93 14.98 -6.49 31.85
C ILE A 93 15.55 -6.73 33.26
N GLY A 94 15.57 -7.99 33.69
CA GLY A 94 15.92 -8.40 35.05
C GLY A 94 17.30 -7.86 35.48
N THR A 95 17.42 -7.50 36.76
CA THR A 95 18.50 -6.66 37.32
C THR A 95 19.91 -7.27 37.37
N PHE A 96 20.18 -8.42 36.73
CA PHE A 96 21.51 -9.01 36.67
C PHE A 96 21.79 -9.68 35.32
N ILE A 97 22.41 -8.91 34.43
CA ILE A 97 23.13 -9.41 33.25
C ILE A 97 24.58 -8.96 33.43
N ASP A 98 25.50 -9.91 33.59
CA ASP A 98 26.93 -9.65 33.47
C ASP A 98 27.41 -10.02 32.05
N ASP A 99 28.67 -9.72 31.74
CA ASP A 99 29.24 -9.95 30.39
C ASP A 99 29.35 -11.45 30.01
N SER A 100 28.89 -12.38 30.87
CA SER A 100 28.88 -13.82 30.57
C SER A 100 27.64 -14.28 29.78
N TYR A 101 26.67 -13.37 29.58
CA TYR A 101 25.50 -13.59 28.74
C TYR A 101 25.58 -12.73 27.47
N SER A 102 25.00 -13.25 26.39
CA SER A 102 24.79 -12.49 25.16
C SER A 102 23.46 -12.85 24.53
N LEU A 103 22.77 -11.84 24.00
CA LEU A 103 21.58 -12.02 23.17
C LEU A 103 21.99 -11.90 21.71
N ASP A 104 21.87 -12.98 20.95
CA ASP A 104 22.01 -12.98 19.50
C ASP A 104 20.64 -12.74 18.87
N VAL A 105 20.47 -11.61 18.20
CA VAL A 105 19.23 -11.22 17.52
C VAL A 105 19.46 -11.22 16.01
N ARG A 106 18.63 -11.94 15.27
CA ARG A 106 18.69 -12.06 13.81
C ARG A 106 17.34 -11.77 13.19
N LEU A 107 17.34 -10.87 12.21
CA LEU A 107 16.24 -10.69 11.29
C LEU A 107 16.58 -11.43 10.00
N ASN A 108 15.72 -12.35 9.59
CA ASN A 108 15.90 -13.18 8.41
C ASN A 108 14.67 -13.09 7.51
N TYR A 109 14.82 -13.54 6.27
CA TYR A 109 13.70 -14.03 5.48
C TYR A 109 13.92 -15.46 5.02
N VAL A 110 12.82 -16.15 4.77
CA VAL A 110 12.82 -17.50 4.19
C VAL A 110 11.73 -17.61 3.14
N THR A 111 12.08 -18.15 1.98
CA THR A 111 11.10 -18.59 0.97
C THR A 111 10.65 -20.02 1.28
N GLU A 112 9.48 -20.46 0.82
CA GLU A 112 8.86 -21.77 1.13
C GLU A 112 9.82 -22.99 1.10
N THR A 113 10.83 -22.98 0.23
CA THR A 113 11.81 -24.08 0.08
C THR A 113 13.27 -23.64 0.22
N GLY A 114 13.51 -22.39 0.60
CA GLY A 114 14.84 -21.77 0.64
C GLY A 114 15.52 -21.85 2.00
N PRO A 115 16.83 -21.55 2.07
CA PRO A 115 17.50 -21.33 3.35
C PRO A 115 16.99 -20.03 4.01
N LEU A 116 17.16 -19.93 5.32
CA LEU A 116 17.10 -18.64 6.01
C LEU A 116 18.22 -17.73 5.48
N VAL A 117 17.85 -16.52 5.07
CA VAL A 117 18.77 -15.47 4.61
C VAL A 117 18.70 -14.32 5.59
N GLN A 118 19.83 -13.98 6.20
CA GLN A 118 19.90 -12.89 7.16
C GLN A 118 19.79 -11.52 6.47
N ILE A 119 18.96 -10.64 7.02
CA ILE A 119 18.73 -9.24 6.62
C ILE A 119 19.50 -8.30 7.56
N ALA A 120 19.37 -8.55 8.86
CA ALA A 120 19.99 -7.73 9.90
C ALA A 120 20.31 -8.57 11.14
N GLY A 121 21.19 -8.08 12.00
CA GLY A 121 21.39 -8.71 13.29
C GLY A 121 22.38 -8.00 14.19
N GLY A 122 22.43 -8.45 15.44
CA GLY A 122 23.31 -7.90 16.47
C GLY A 122 23.57 -8.92 17.57
N ILE A 123 24.71 -8.79 18.24
CA ILE A 123 25.01 -9.56 19.45
C ILE A 123 25.19 -8.56 20.58
N PHE A 124 24.24 -8.53 21.49
CA PHE A 124 24.20 -7.59 22.62
C PHE A 124 24.72 -8.28 23.87
N ARG A 125 25.51 -7.58 24.69
CA ARG A 125 26.11 -8.14 25.91
C ARG A 125 25.93 -7.25 27.12
N GLY A 126 25.88 -7.86 28.30
CA GLY A 126 25.91 -7.14 29.57
C GLY A 126 24.83 -6.07 29.66
N GLN A 127 25.25 -4.80 29.76
CA GLN A 127 24.32 -3.66 29.88
C GLN A 127 23.62 -3.28 28.56
N GLU A 128 24.16 -3.64 27.39
CA GLU A 128 23.51 -3.38 26.09
C GLU A 128 22.17 -4.12 25.99
N MET A 129 22.10 -5.30 26.61
CA MET A 129 20.88 -6.10 26.71
C MET A 129 19.83 -5.49 27.63
N LEU A 130 20.10 -4.34 28.28
CA LEU A 130 19.15 -3.62 29.12
C LEU A 130 18.56 -2.38 28.42
N GLU A 131 18.98 -2.11 27.18
CA GLU A 131 18.45 -1.00 26.38
C GLU A 131 17.05 -1.35 25.86
N ASP A 132 16.17 -0.34 25.82
CA ASP A 132 14.81 -0.50 25.26
C ASP A 132 14.86 -0.69 23.73
N ASP A 133 15.89 -0.13 23.09
CA ASP A 133 16.09 -0.16 21.64
C ASP A 133 17.38 -0.91 21.30
N LEU A 134 17.26 -2.00 20.56
CA LEU A 134 18.39 -2.79 20.08
C LEU A 134 18.62 -2.54 18.58
N ALA A 135 19.77 -1.93 18.23
CA ALA A 135 20.12 -1.65 16.85
C ALA A 135 20.70 -2.88 16.15
N LEU A 136 19.94 -3.45 15.20
CA LEU A 136 20.35 -4.57 14.36
C LEU A 136 21.02 -4.05 13.09
N GLU A 137 22.30 -4.34 12.91
CA GLU A 137 23.04 -3.91 11.72
C GLU A 137 22.53 -4.65 10.49
N LEU A 138 22.21 -3.90 9.43
CA LEU A 138 21.88 -4.47 8.13
C LEU A 138 23.10 -5.12 7.48
N THR A 139 22.86 -6.24 6.80
CA THR A 139 23.87 -6.93 6.00
C THR A 139 24.35 -6.10 4.81
N SER A 140 23.52 -5.16 4.34
CA SER A 140 23.80 -4.23 3.23
C SER A 140 23.45 -2.79 3.59
N GLN A 141 24.38 -1.87 3.30
CA GLN A 141 24.22 -0.42 3.53
C GLN A 141 23.22 0.24 2.55
N GLY A 142 22.86 -0.45 1.47
CA GLY A 142 21.89 -0.01 0.47
C GLY A 142 20.47 -0.53 0.70
N GLY A 143 20.23 -1.20 1.83
CA GLY A 143 19.01 -1.98 2.05
C GLY A 143 19.12 -3.40 1.48
N GLU A 144 18.12 -4.20 1.80
CA GLU A 144 17.97 -5.60 1.37
C GLU A 144 16.62 -5.76 0.68
N THR A 145 16.60 -6.48 -0.45
CA THR A 145 15.34 -6.83 -1.11
C THR A 145 14.88 -8.18 -0.61
N VAL A 146 13.75 -8.19 0.09
CA VAL A 146 13.08 -9.41 0.54
C VAL A 146 12.10 -9.84 -0.56
N PRO A 147 12.27 -11.02 -1.18
CA PRO A 147 11.48 -11.39 -2.34
C PRO A 147 10.04 -11.76 -1.97
N SER A 148 9.12 -11.53 -2.90
CA SER A 148 7.73 -12.01 -2.85
C SER A 148 7.68 -13.52 -2.55
N GLY A 149 6.71 -13.93 -1.75
CA GLY A 149 6.55 -15.30 -1.28
C GLY A 149 7.45 -15.67 -0.09
N SER A 150 8.19 -14.70 0.48
CA SER A 150 9.01 -14.93 1.68
C SER A 150 8.25 -14.60 2.95
N TRP A 151 8.60 -15.29 4.03
CA TRP A 151 8.25 -14.91 5.40
C TRP A 151 9.43 -14.20 6.03
N ILE A 152 9.17 -13.08 6.70
CA ILE A 152 10.15 -12.41 7.55
C ILE A 152 10.13 -13.09 8.92
N GLU A 153 11.30 -13.37 9.48
CA GLU A 153 11.47 -14.02 10.78
C GLU A 153 12.43 -13.21 11.65
N LEU A 154 12.03 -12.91 12.87
CA LEU A 154 12.90 -12.41 13.93
C LEU A 154 13.22 -13.56 14.89
N SER A 155 14.49 -13.90 15.05
CA SER A 155 14.95 -14.85 16.06
C SER A 155 15.83 -14.18 17.12
N MET A 156 15.67 -14.63 18.36
CA MET A 156 16.39 -14.14 19.53
C MET A 156 16.88 -15.34 20.32
N THR A 157 18.20 -15.53 20.39
CA THR A 157 18.84 -16.62 21.11
C THR A 157 19.65 -16.07 22.27
N LEU A 158 19.34 -16.53 23.49
CA LEU A 158 20.12 -16.20 24.66
C LEU A 158 21.23 -17.21 24.85
N GLU A 159 22.47 -16.75 24.83
CA GLU A 159 23.65 -17.56 25.11
C GLU A 159 24.23 -17.18 26.48
N GLY A 160 24.73 -18.16 27.22
CA GLY A 160 25.34 -17.93 28.53
C GLY A 160 25.56 -19.19 29.35
N THR A 161 26.23 -19.04 30.50
CA THR A 161 26.49 -20.18 31.39
C THR A 161 25.28 -20.40 32.32
N PRO A 162 24.68 -21.59 32.39
CA PRO A 162 23.37 -21.84 33.05
C PRO A 162 23.41 -21.83 34.59
N GLN A 163 24.37 -21.15 35.23
CA GLN A 163 24.56 -21.26 36.68
C GLN A 163 23.52 -20.48 37.51
N ILE A 164 22.82 -19.52 36.91
CA ILE A 164 21.67 -18.83 37.52
C ILE A 164 20.63 -18.71 36.41
N ALA A 165 19.38 -19.12 36.66
CA ALA A 165 18.28 -18.82 35.74
C ALA A 165 18.13 -17.30 35.70
N VAL A 166 18.65 -16.67 34.65
CA VAL A 166 18.42 -15.26 34.39
C VAL A 166 17.01 -15.17 33.82
N ALA A 167 16.13 -14.50 34.56
CA ALA A 167 14.79 -14.23 34.09
C ALA A 167 14.81 -13.02 33.15
N PHE A 168 14.80 -13.28 31.84
CA PHE A 168 14.45 -12.25 30.85
C PHE A 168 12.95 -12.11 30.87
N THR A 169 12.40 -11.17 31.64
CA THR A 169 10.96 -10.89 31.54
C THR A 169 10.74 -9.93 30.38
N PHE A 170 10.36 -10.45 29.22
CA PHE A 170 9.82 -9.62 28.15
C PHE A 170 8.43 -9.17 28.58
N ARG A 171 8.29 -7.93 29.07
CA ARG A 171 7.01 -7.44 29.56
C ARG A 171 6.30 -6.66 28.46
N ILE A 172 5.56 -7.35 27.62
CA ILE A 172 4.58 -6.72 26.74
C ILE A 172 3.45 -6.19 27.66
N ASP A 173 3.37 -4.88 27.87
CA ASP A 173 2.60 -4.32 28.97
C ASP A 173 1.18 -3.88 28.61
N SER A 174 0.29 -3.99 29.59
CA SER A 174 -1.11 -3.55 29.53
C SER A 174 -1.29 -2.03 29.68
N THR A 175 -0.20 -1.26 29.65
CA THR A 175 -0.24 0.22 29.67
C THR A 175 -0.13 0.84 28.28
N GLY A 176 0.03 0.02 27.24
CA GLY A 176 -0.16 0.40 25.84
C GLY A 176 1.11 0.63 25.04
N GLY A 177 2.27 0.13 25.49
CA GLY A 177 3.39 -0.01 24.58
C GLY A 177 3.44 -1.41 23.98
N PHE A 178 4.00 -1.50 22.78
CA PHE A 178 4.12 -2.74 22.03
C PHE A 178 5.60 -2.97 21.77
N SER A 179 6.02 -4.24 21.67
CA SER A 179 7.33 -4.57 21.12
C SER A 179 7.21 -4.69 19.60
N TYR A 180 8.12 -4.09 18.85
CA TYR A 180 8.07 -4.05 17.39
C TYR A 180 9.45 -3.86 16.77
N LEU A 181 9.60 -4.30 15.53
CA LEU A 181 10.70 -3.88 14.66
C LEU A 181 10.33 -2.58 13.98
N GLU A 182 11.23 -1.60 13.98
CA GLU A 182 11.12 -0.35 13.22
C GLU A 182 12.23 -0.25 12.19
N PHE A 183 11.85 -0.01 10.94
CA PHE A 183 12.78 0.13 9.81
C PHE A 183 12.18 1.01 8.72
N ALA A 184 12.99 1.45 7.77
CA ALA A 184 12.49 2.17 6.61
C ALA A 184 12.09 1.18 5.51
N ALA A 185 10.97 1.38 4.84
CA ALA A 185 10.59 0.52 3.72
C ALA A 185 9.61 1.23 2.80
N SER A 186 9.36 0.67 1.62
CA SER A 186 8.30 1.15 0.72
C SER A 186 7.38 -0.03 0.37
N PRO A 187 6.35 -0.31 1.19
CA PRO A 187 5.47 -1.45 1.03
C PRO A 187 4.42 -1.21 -0.08
N VAL A 188 3.96 0.03 -0.22
CA VAL A 188 3.15 0.50 -1.35
C VAL A 188 4.02 1.43 -2.19
N ARG A 189 4.05 1.20 -3.50
CA ARG A 189 4.66 2.11 -4.46
C ARG A 189 3.61 2.66 -5.42
N VAL A 190 3.92 3.78 -6.07
CA VAL A 190 3.02 4.39 -7.04
C VAL A 190 2.67 3.44 -8.17
N GLU A 191 3.65 2.66 -8.66
CA GLU A 191 3.44 1.64 -9.70
C GLU A 191 2.52 0.48 -9.27
N ASP A 192 2.20 0.40 -7.98
CA ASP A 192 1.39 -0.67 -7.40
C ASP A 192 -0.06 -0.25 -7.13
N ILE A 193 -0.39 1.00 -7.47
CA ILE A 193 -1.72 1.57 -7.42
C ILE A 193 -2.21 1.74 -8.86
N SER A 194 -3.28 1.03 -9.21
CA SER A 194 -3.95 1.21 -10.50
C SER A 194 -5.29 1.90 -10.31
N VAL A 195 -5.51 2.97 -11.07
CA VAL A 195 -6.80 3.66 -11.15
C VAL A 195 -7.43 3.31 -12.50
N SER A 196 -8.67 2.86 -12.48
CA SER A 196 -9.46 2.68 -13.69
C SER A 196 -10.78 3.42 -13.59
N VAL A 197 -11.21 3.97 -14.73
CA VAL A 197 -12.48 4.66 -14.86
C VAL A 197 -13.34 3.89 -15.85
N THR A 198 -14.58 3.60 -15.44
CA THR A 198 -15.51 2.86 -16.29
C THR A 198 -16.89 3.51 -16.27
N ASP A 199 -17.67 3.27 -17.32
CA ASP A 199 -19.07 3.67 -17.36
C ASP A 199 -19.96 2.75 -16.49
N VAL A 200 -21.26 3.00 -16.50
CA VAL A 200 -22.26 2.18 -15.76
C VAL A 200 -22.35 0.72 -16.24
N HIS A 201 -21.76 0.39 -17.40
CA HIS A 201 -21.71 -0.95 -17.96
C HIS A 201 -20.34 -1.63 -17.77
N GLY A 202 -19.40 -0.98 -17.07
CA GLY A 202 -18.06 -1.50 -16.82
C GLY A 202 -17.11 -1.39 -18.00
N ARG A 203 -17.42 -0.56 -19.00
CA ARG A 203 -16.54 -0.27 -20.14
C ARG A 203 -15.60 0.87 -19.78
N GLU A 204 -14.34 0.79 -20.22
CA GLU A 204 -13.36 1.86 -20.01
C GLU A 204 -13.89 3.19 -20.55
N LEU A 205 -13.63 4.25 -19.79
CA LEU A 205 -14.22 5.56 -20.01
C LEU A 205 -13.16 6.65 -19.89
N ASP A 206 -12.85 7.28 -21.02
CA ASP A 206 -11.87 8.37 -21.10
C ASP A 206 -12.54 9.76 -21.18
N GLU A 207 -13.84 9.79 -21.48
CA GLU A 207 -14.59 11.01 -21.76
C GLU A 207 -16.01 10.97 -21.15
N LEU A 208 -16.46 12.09 -20.59
CA LEU A 208 -17.82 12.29 -20.08
C LEU A 208 -18.49 13.49 -20.74
N LEU A 209 -19.81 13.36 -20.94
CA LEU A 209 -20.65 14.40 -21.54
C LEU A 209 -21.40 15.15 -20.45
N PRO A 210 -21.00 16.39 -20.08
CA PRO A 210 -21.51 17.08 -18.90
C PRO A 210 -22.97 17.50 -19.00
N ASN A 211 -23.57 17.49 -20.20
CA ASN A 211 -25.00 17.73 -20.41
C ASN A 211 -25.73 16.47 -20.95
N GLY A 212 -25.09 15.31 -20.83
CA GLY A 212 -25.63 13.99 -21.14
C GLY A 212 -26.80 13.57 -20.25
N PRO A 213 -27.52 12.48 -20.60
CA PRO A 213 -28.36 11.79 -19.62
C PRO A 213 -27.50 11.27 -18.45
N ASP A 214 -28.13 10.92 -17.32
CA ASP A 214 -27.42 10.49 -16.11
C ASP A 214 -26.44 9.34 -16.38
N GLU A 215 -26.79 8.40 -17.27
CA GLU A 215 -25.93 7.27 -17.63
C GLU A 215 -24.63 7.71 -18.32
N ALA A 216 -24.66 8.79 -19.11
CA ALA A 216 -23.49 9.36 -19.80
C ALA A 216 -22.69 10.33 -18.92
N ARG A 217 -23.22 10.69 -17.75
CA ARG A 217 -22.58 11.50 -16.71
C ARG A 217 -22.09 10.67 -15.53
N THR A 218 -22.46 9.40 -15.47
CA THR A 218 -22.11 8.49 -14.37
C THR A 218 -20.89 7.68 -14.72
N PHE A 219 -19.91 7.71 -13.84
CA PHE A 219 -18.69 6.92 -13.95
C PHE A 219 -18.40 6.18 -12.63
N ASN A 220 -17.63 5.11 -12.75
CA ASN A 220 -17.10 4.33 -11.67
C ASN A 220 -15.59 4.49 -11.66
N VAL A 221 -15.04 4.92 -10.52
CA VAL A 221 -13.60 4.88 -10.25
C VAL A 221 -13.32 3.64 -9.44
N SER A 222 -12.45 2.77 -9.96
CA SER A 222 -11.90 1.64 -9.21
C SER A 222 -10.43 1.89 -8.93
N VAL A 223 -10.05 1.76 -7.66
CA VAL A 223 -8.65 1.75 -7.24
C VAL A 223 -8.31 0.34 -6.82
N ALA A 224 -7.28 -0.22 -7.44
CA ALA A 224 -6.67 -1.47 -7.00
C ALA A 224 -5.27 -1.18 -6.46
N VAL A 225 -4.93 -1.76 -5.32
CA VAL A 225 -3.66 -1.55 -4.64
C VAL A 225 -3.03 -2.90 -4.34
N SER A 226 -1.77 -3.08 -4.73
CA SER A 226 -0.98 -4.26 -4.33
C SER A 226 0.19 -3.87 -3.43
N ASP A 227 0.05 -4.11 -2.14
CA ASP A 227 1.10 -3.86 -1.15
C ASP A 227 2.03 -5.08 -0.96
N ALA A 228 3.20 -4.88 -0.36
CA ALA A 228 4.14 -5.95 -0.01
C ALA A 228 3.58 -6.95 1.03
N PHE A 229 2.74 -6.50 1.96
CA PHE A 229 1.99 -7.28 2.94
C PHE A 229 0.57 -7.64 2.45
N GLY A 230 0.18 -7.13 1.28
CA GLY A 230 -1.09 -7.43 0.62
C GLY A 230 -2.25 -6.58 1.13
N ALA A 231 -3.49 -7.04 0.91
CA ALA A 231 -4.67 -6.28 1.31
C ALA A 231 -4.75 -6.03 2.84
N TYR A 232 -4.01 -6.81 3.63
CA TYR A 232 -3.98 -6.72 5.10
C TYR A 232 -3.35 -5.43 5.63
N ASP A 233 -2.47 -4.76 4.87
CA ASP A 233 -1.83 -3.51 5.35
C ASP A 233 -2.46 -2.25 4.77
N ILE A 234 -3.55 -2.32 4.01
CA ILE A 234 -4.21 -1.09 3.52
C ILE A 234 -5.22 -0.60 4.57
N SER A 235 -5.11 0.67 4.96
CA SER A 235 -5.99 1.31 5.94
C SER A 235 -7.05 2.18 5.29
N GLU A 236 -6.72 2.90 4.21
CA GLU A 236 -7.64 3.85 3.60
C GLU A 236 -7.27 4.11 2.12
N VAL A 237 -8.29 4.35 1.31
CA VAL A 237 -8.14 4.86 -0.05
C VAL A 237 -8.98 6.13 -0.20
N ASN A 238 -8.32 7.23 -0.52
CA ASN A 238 -8.93 8.52 -0.79
C ASN A 238 -8.93 8.78 -2.31
N ILE A 239 -10.05 9.27 -2.83
CA ILE A 239 -10.19 9.71 -4.21
C ILE A 239 -10.52 11.19 -4.23
N LEU A 240 -9.68 11.95 -4.91
CA LEU A 240 -9.90 13.34 -5.24
C LEU A 240 -9.95 13.48 -6.76
N VAL A 241 -11.03 14.05 -7.28
CA VAL A 241 -11.16 14.37 -8.71
C VAL A 241 -11.28 15.89 -8.83
N MET A 242 -10.29 16.49 -9.49
CA MET A 242 -10.17 17.94 -9.61
C MET A 242 -9.63 18.36 -10.97
N SER A 243 -10.07 19.50 -11.47
CA SER A 243 -9.47 20.09 -12.67
C SER A 243 -8.22 20.91 -12.34
N ASP A 244 -7.48 21.32 -13.38
CA ASP A 244 -6.29 22.16 -13.25
C ASP A 244 -6.59 23.53 -12.61
N ASN A 245 -7.85 23.98 -12.67
CA ASN A 245 -8.32 25.20 -12.01
C ASN A 245 -8.78 24.97 -10.56
N GLU A 246 -8.38 23.85 -9.96
CA GLU A 246 -8.72 23.41 -8.61
C GLU A 246 -10.22 23.18 -8.34
N LEU A 247 -11.03 23.01 -9.39
CA LEU A 247 -12.43 22.66 -9.25
C LEU A 247 -12.55 21.19 -8.83
N VAL A 248 -12.94 20.95 -7.57
CA VAL A 248 -13.18 19.61 -7.03
C VAL A 248 -14.59 19.14 -7.34
N ILE A 249 -14.71 18.01 -8.03
CA ILE A 249 -16.00 17.37 -8.35
C ILE A 249 -16.24 16.10 -7.54
N LEU A 250 -15.19 15.44 -7.07
CA LEU A 250 -15.29 14.29 -6.17
C LEU A 250 -14.21 14.38 -5.09
N ASN A 251 -14.61 14.20 -3.84
CA ASN A 251 -13.70 14.02 -2.72
C ASN A 251 -14.33 12.96 -1.80
N GLN A 252 -13.81 11.75 -1.88
CA GLN A 252 -14.36 10.60 -1.19
C GLN A 252 -13.25 9.82 -0.49
N THR A 253 -13.64 9.22 0.61
CA THR A 253 -12.80 8.35 1.43
C THR A 253 -13.48 7.00 1.50
N GLY A 254 -12.72 5.94 1.25
CA GLY A 254 -13.19 4.58 1.25
C GLY A 254 -12.28 3.67 2.05
N GLN A 255 -12.91 2.70 2.71
CA GLN A 255 -12.18 1.56 3.27
C GLN A 255 -12.11 0.48 2.19
N PRO A 256 -10.91 -0.07 1.92
CA PRO A 256 -10.77 -1.11 0.91
C PRO A 256 -11.62 -2.33 1.26
N ARG A 257 -12.21 -2.93 0.24
CA ARG A 257 -12.87 -4.23 0.41
C ARG A 257 -11.79 -5.30 0.45
N GLU A 258 -11.67 -5.95 1.60
CA GLU A 258 -10.87 -7.15 1.74
C GLU A 258 -11.58 -8.30 1.02
N ASN A 259 -11.14 -8.64 -0.19
CA ASN A 259 -11.59 -9.85 -0.87
C ASN A 259 -10.89 -11.06 -0.25
N GLY A 260 -11.46 -11.63 0.80
CA GLY A 260 -11.31 -13.05 1.21
C GLY A 260 -9.94 -13.74 1.04
N GLY A 261 -8.81 -13.03 1.21
CA GLY A 261 -7.45 -13.55 1.04
C GLY A 261 -6.64 -13.03 -0.17
N GLU A 262 -7.02 -11.94 -0.84
CA GLU A 262 -6.33 -11.43 -2.04
C GLU A 262 -5.08 -10.57 -1.74
N LYS A 263 -4.10 -10.67 -2.65
CA LYS A 263 -2.89 -9.82 -2.73
C LYS A 263 -3.17 -8.35 -3.05
N ILE A 264 -4.42 -8.03 -3.36
CA ILE A 264 -4.85 -6.75 -3.93
C ILE A 264 -6.08 -6.27 -3.16
N ALA A 265 -6.05 -5.01 -2.74
CA ALA A 265 -7.18 -4.33 -2.11
C ALA A 265 -7.92 -3.50 -3.17
N TYR A 266 -9.26 -3.54 -3.16
CA TYR A 266 -10.08 -2.79 -4.11
C TYR A 266 -11.01 -1.80 -3.42
N THR A 267 -11.10 -0.60 -3.96
CA THR A 267 -12.08 0.42 -3.54
C THR A 267 -12.77 0.99 -4.78
N ASN A 268 -14.11 0.95 -4.79
CA ASN A 268 -14.92 1.43 -5.90
C ASN A 268 -15.79 2.61 -5.46
N PHE A 269 -15.82 3.65 -6.28
CA PHE A 269 -16.67 4.82 -6.11
C PHE A 269 -17.50 5.03 -7.38
N THR A 270 -18.80 5.24 -7.21
CA THR A 270 -19.70 5.60 -8.31
C THR A 270 -20.09 7.06 -8.11
N TYR A 271 -19.98 7.86 -9.16
CA TYR A 271 -20.34 9.28 -9.12
C TYR A 271 -21.03 9.71 -10.42
N THR A 272 -22.03 10.58 -10.30
CA THR A 272 -22.73 11.21 -11.42
C THR A 272 -22.34 12.67 -11.46
N LEU A 273 -21.70 13.12 -12.55
CA LEU A 273 -21.36 14.52 -12.76
C LEU A 273 -22.61 15.41 -12.75
N PRO A 274 -22.60 16.58 -12.08
CA PRO A 274 -23.64 17.58 -12.24
C PRO A 274 -23.77 18.06 -13.69
N GLU A 275 -24.99 18.41 -14.11
CA GLU A 275 -25.21 19.06 -15.41
C GLU A 275 -24.44 20.38 -15.50
N GLY A 276 -23.88 20.68 -16.67
CA GLY A 276 -23.09 21.90 -16.89
C GLY A 276 -21.75 21.93 -16.17
N THR A 277 -21.23 20.77 -15.74
CA THR A 277 -19.84 20.66 -15.29
C THR A 277 -18.91 21.22 -16.37
N PRO A 278 -17.94 22.10 -16.04
CA PRO A 278 -17.06 22.71 -17.02
C PRO A 278 -16.30 21.68 -17.86
N GLU A 279 -16.09 22.02 -19.13
CA GLU A 279 -15.21 21.26 -20.00
C GLU A 279 -13.77 21.46 -19.56
N ASP A 280 -13.10 20.37 -19.21
CA ASP A 280 -11.72 20.36 -18.73
C ASP A 280 -11.19 18.93 -18.71
N VAL A 281 -9.88 18.78 -18.50
CA VAL A 281 -9.30 17.51 -18.08
C VAL A 281 -9.27 17.49 -16.55
N TYR A 282 -9.90 16.47 -15.97
CA TYR A 282 -9.96 16.26 -14.54
C TYR A 282 -8.96 15.19 -14.12
N ASN A 283 -8.04 15.56 -13.23
CA ASN A 283 -7.11 14.63 -12.61
C ASN A 283 -7.84 13.80 -11.56
N ILE A 284 -7.69 12.49 -11.62
CA ILE A 284 -8.17 11.54 -10.62
C ILE A 284 -6.97 11.13 -9.77
N ILE A 285 -6.90 11.66 -8.56
CA ILE A 285 -5.84 11.38 -7.61
C ILE A 285 -6.35 10.31 -6.65
N ALA A 286 -5.75 9.13 -6.72
CA ALA A 286 -5.94 8.06 -5.75
C ALA A 286 -4.80 8.10 -4.73
N SER A 287 -5.13 8.41 -3.48
CA SER A 287 -4.18 8.44 -2.36
C SER A 287 -4.46 7.26 -1.45
N VAL A 288 -3.45 6.41 -1.24
CA VAL A 288 -3.58 5.13 -0.53
C VAL A 288 -2.72 5.18 0.70
N THR A 289 -3.32 4.92 1.86
CA THR A 289 -2.62 4.89 3.15
C THR A 289 -2.54 3.46 3.67
N SER A 290 -1.35 3.02 4.06
CA SER A 290 -1.13 1.74 4.74
C SER A 290 -1.45 1.82 6.23
N ARG A 291 -1.61 0.70 6.95
CA ARG A 291 -1.79 0.68 8.42
C ARG A 291 -0.50 1.03 9.13
N THR A 292 0.63 0.87 8.45
CA THR A 292 1.95 1.37 8.85
C THR A 292 2.09 2.89 8.70
N GLY A 293 1.10 3.57 8.11
CA GLY A 293 1.01 5.04 8.04
C GLY A 293 1.67 5.67 6.83
N GLN A 294 2.15 4.86 5.87
CA GLN A 294 2.71 5.37 4.62
C GLN A 294 1.60 5.70 3.64
N THR A 295 1.80 6.76 2.87
CA THR A 295 0.87 7.19 1.83
C THR A 295 1.56 7.22 0.48
N SER A 296 0.92 6.64 -0.54
CA SER A 296 1.34 6.70 -1.94
C SER A 296 0.19 7.18 -2.81
N GLU A 297 0.51 7.89 -3.88
CA GLU A 297 -0.48 8.51 -4.76
C GLU A 297 -0.28 8.10 -6.22
N ALA A 298 -1.36 7.75 -6.89
CA ALA A 298 -1.40 7.54 -8.33
C ALA A 298 -2.44 8.46 -8.98
N THR A 299 -2.15 8.88 -10.21
CA THR A 299 -2.98 9.80 -10.97
C THR A 299 -3.51 9.15 -12.23
N GLY A 300 -4.82 9.26 -12.46
CA GLY A 300 -5.47 9.05 -13.75
C GLY A 300 -6.05 10.35 -14.29
N GLU A 301 -6.58 10.31 -15.50
CA GLU A 301 -7.21 11.45 -16.16
C GLU A 301 -8.62 11.09 -16.61
N LEU A 302 -9.51 12.06 -16.60
CA LEU A 302 -10.88 11.97 -17.12
C LEU A 302 -11.21 13.25 -17.86
N THR A 303 -11.54 13.13 -19.14
CA THR A 303 -11.90 14.30 -19.95
C THR A 303 -13.39 14.58 -19.80
N VAL A 304 -13.74 15.84 -19.56
CA VAL A 304 -15.11 16.33 -19.68
C VAL A 304 -15.14 17.26 -20.88
N SER A 305 -15.94 16.92 -21.90
CA SER A 305 -16.01 17.68 -23.14
C SER A 305 -17.42 17.78 -23.68
N SER A 306 -17.67 18.85 -24.44
CA SER A 306 -18.82 18.91 -25.33
C SER A 306 -18.68 17.87 -26.43
N GLY A 307 -19.67 17.00 -26.57
CA GLY A 307 -19.71 16.02 -27.66
C GLY A 307 -21.14 15.56 -27.94
N LEU A 308 -21.28 14.72 -28.95
CA LEU A 308 -22.55 14.08 -29.29
C LEU A 308 -22.61 12.67 -28.71
N LEU A 309 -23.64 12.39 -27.91
CA LEU A 309 -24.06 11.03 -27.65
C LEU A 309 -24.99 10.60 -28.77
N VAL A 310 -24.63 9.56 -29.51
CA VAL A 310 -25.52 8.93 -30.50
C VAL A 310 -25.81 7.52 -30.04
N THR A 311 -27.06 7.26 -29.70
CA THR A 311 -27.55 5.93 -29.34
C THR A 311 -28.37 5.39 -30.49
N VAL A 312 -28.15 4.12 -30.85
CA VAL A 312 -28.93 3.43 -31.88
C VAL A 312 -29.83 2.42 -31.19
N ASP A 313 -31.13 2.46 -31.48
CA ASP A 313 -32.05 1.42 -31.03
C ASP A 313 -31.82 0.14 -31.84
N ASP A 314 -31.62 -0.98 -31.12
CA ASP A 314 -31.46 -2.33 -31.67
C ASP A 314 -30.31 -2.46 -32.71
N PRO A 315 -29.04 -2.26 -32.28
CA PRO A 315 -27.89 -2.25 -33.19
C PRO A 315 -27.64 -3.60 -33.90
N ASP A 316 -28.21 -4.69 -33.36
CA ASP A 316 -28.07 -6.06 -33.88
C ASP A 316 -29.27 -6.50 -34.73
N ARG A 317 -30.15 -5.56 -35.13
CA ARG A 317 -31.33 -5.84 -35.96
C ARG A 317 -30.91 -6.41 -37.32
N GLU A 318 -31.04 -7.72 -37.47
CA GLU A 318 -30.95 -8.39 -38.78
C GLU A 318 -32.22 -8.15 -39.60
N ALA A 319 -32.05 -7.99 -40.92
CA ALA A 319 -33.13 -7.78 -41.87
C ALA A 319 -32.94 -8.57 -43.15
N ASP A 320 -34.05 -9.05 -43.70
CA ASP A 320 -34.05 -9.86 -44.92
C ASP A 320 -33.88 -9.00 -46.18
N ALA A 321 -33.44 -9.63 -47.27
CA ALA A 321 -33.26 -8.96 -48.55
C ALA A 321 -34.59 -8.35 -49.06
N GLY A 322 -34.63 -7.02 -49.17
CA GLY A 322 -35.81 -6.27 -49.60
C GLY A 322 -36.70 -5.78 -48.46
N GLU A 323 -36.36 -6.08 -47.20
CA GLU A 323 -36.99 -5.49 -46.02
C GLU A 323 -36.55 -4.03 -45.85
N THR A 324 -37.48 -3.15 -45.46
CA THR A 324 -37.15 -1.79 -45.01
C THR A 324 -36.96 -1.83 -43.50
N VAL A 325 -35.79 -1.40 -43.03
CA VAL A 325 -35.49 -1.31 -41.60
C VAL A 325 -35.51 0.14 -41.20
N ASP A 326 -36.37 0.46 -40.25
CA ASP A 326 -36.33 1.75 -39.55
C ASP A 326 -35.32 1.62 -38.40
N ILE A 327 -34.22 2.35 -38.49
CA ILE A 327 -33.22 2.46 -37.41
C ILE A 327 -33.49 3.78 -36.69
N SER A 328 -34.01 3.69 -35.47
CA SER A 328 -34.16 4.86 -34.60
C SER A 328 -32.81 5.20 -33.98
N MET A 329 -32.50 6.50 -33.95
CA MET A 329 -31.30 7.01 -33.30
C MET A 329 -31.66 8.18 -32.40
N ASP A 330 -31.20 8.13 -31.15
CA ASP A 330 -31.27 9.25 -30.22
C ASP A 330 -29.94 9.98 -30.26
N ILE A 331 -30.00 11.26 -30.62
CA ILE A 331 -28.84 12.14 -30.69
C ILE A 331 -28.99 13.20 -29.62
N LEU A 332 -28.04 13.23 -28.69
CA LEU A 332 -27.97 14.22 -27.63
C LEU A 332 -26.68 15.01 -27.75
N ASN A 333 -26.82 16.32 -27.89
CA ASN A 333 -25.70 17.25 -27.89
C ASN A 333 -25.37 17.62 -26.44
N GLY A 334 -24.20 17.21 -26.00
CA GLY A 334 -23.67 17.43 -24.66
C GLY A 334 -23.00 18.79 -24.44
N GLY A 335 -23.00 19.69 -25.43
CA GLY A 335 -22.36 21.02 -25.36
C GLY A 335 -23.21 22.19 -25.85
N GLU A 336 -22.64 23.40 -25.75
CA GLU A 336 -23.28 24.65 -26.22
C GLU A 336 -23.11 24.91 -27.74
N GLY A 337 -22.31 24.08 -28.43
CA GLY A 337 -21.96 24.22 -29.84
C GLY A 337 -23.00 23.62 -30.81
N THR A 338 -22.87 23.94 -32.11
CA THR A 338 -23.61 23.22 -33.17
C THR A 338 -22.80 22.03 -33.65
N ASP A 339 -23.08 20.86 -33.11
CA ASP A 339 -22.52 19.61 -33.64
C ASP A 339 -23.34 19.11 -34.85
N ARG A 340 -22.69 18.36 -35.74
CA ARG A 340 -23.28 17.85 -36.97
C ARG A 340 -23.05 16.35 -37.09
N VAL A 341 -24.14 15.61 -37.31
CA VAL A 341 -24.11 14.19 -37.67
C VAL A 341 -24.32 14.08 -39.18
N ASP A 342 -23.36 13.51 -39.88
CA ASP A 342 -23.44 13.19 -41.31
C ASP A 342 -23.58 11.68 -41.50
N PHE A 343 -24.54 11.24 -42.31
CA PHE A 343 -24.74 9.84 -42.65
C PHE A 343 -24.19 9.55 -44.04
N SER A 344 -23.34 8.53 -44.16
CA SER A 344 -22.90 7.99 -45.46
C SER A 344 -23.23 6.50 -45.54
N TYR A 345 -23.90 6.10 -46.61
CA TYR A 345 -24.19 4.71 -46.92
C TYR A 345 -23.31 4.25 -48.09
N THR A 346 -22.71 3.05 -48.00
CA THR A 346 -21.90 2.42 -49.06
C THR A 346 -22.52 1.15 -49.57
#